data_AF-A0A1M6Y345-F1
#
_entry.id   AF-A0A1M6Y345-F1
#
_cell.length_a   1.000
_cell.length_b   1.000
_cell.length_c   1.000
_cell.angle_alpha   90.00
_cell.angle_beta   90.00
_cell.angle_gamma   90.00
#
_symmetry.space_group_name_H-M   'P 1'
#
loop_
_entity.id
_entity.type
_entity.pdbx_description
1 polymer ?
#
loop_
_entity_poly.entity_id
_entity_poly.type
_entity_poly.pdbx_seq_one_letter_code
_entity_poly.pdbx_strand_id
1 'polypeptide(L)'
;MAQPLSKISILEPLCWDSSVSAETLLPLVDGTVSSVGGFSREALFLRSLERVPWHNLVVLWGGAENCAKLYTEKVRRGLRNDDFRQKYDFAFGILRGEPVQAPRWGSEYCEKLRHTFVSDRWNRA
;
A
#
# COMPACT_ATOMS: atom_id res chain seq x y z
N MET A 1 -6.50 9.99 23.10
CA MET A 1 -7.18 10.47 21.87
C MET A 1 -6.13 10.55 20.78
N ALA A 2 -6.15 9.68 19.78
CA ALA A 2 -5.24 9.82 18.63
C ALA A 2 -5.73 11.00 17.78
N GLN A 3 -4.88 11.99 17.53
CA GLN A 3 -5.22 13.07 16.60
C GLN A 3 -5.47 12.46 15.21
N PRO A 4 -6.47 12.93 14.44
CA PRO A 4 -6.62 12.50 13.07
C PRO A 4 -5.35 12.88 12.29
N LEU A 5 -4.70 11.89 11.69
CA LEU A 5 -3.52 12.14 10.85
C LEU A 5 -3.94 13.06 9.70
N SER A 6 -3.29 14.23 9.61
CA SER A 6 -3.52 15.13 8.50
C SER A 6 -2.93 14.52 7.23
N LYS A 7 -3.59 14.67 6.07
CA LYS A 7 -3.07 14.17 4.79
C LYS A 7 -1.64 14.67 4.52
N ILE A 8 -1.34 15.90 4.94
CA ILE A 8 -0.02 16.52 4.83
C ILE A 8 1.04 15.71 5.58
N SER A 9 0.77 15.30 6.83
CA SER A 9 1.72 14.50 7.62
C SER A 9 2.06 13.14 6.99
N ILE A 10 1.14 12.58 6.20
CA ILE A 10 1.36 11.34 5.44
C ILE A 10 2.17 11.62 4.16
N LEU A 11 1.99 12.78 3.53
CA LEU A 11 2.67 13.19 2.32
C LEU A 11 4.12 13.65 2.56
N GLU A 12 4.42 14.29 3.67
CA GLU A 12 5.77 14.75 4.04
C GLU A 12 6.86 13.67 3.87
N PRO A 13 6.74 12.46 4.46
CA PRO A 13 7.74 11.42 4.28
C PRO A 13 7.81 10.87 2.85
N LEU A 14 6.77 11.04 2.03
CA LEU A 14 6.80 10.67 0.61
C LEU A 14 7.59 11.69 -0.23
N CYS A 15 7.64 12.94 0.20
CA CYS A 15 8.26 14.06 -0.52
C CYS A 15 9.76 14.23 -0.21
N TRP A 16 10.35 13.44 0.69
CA TRP A 16 11.70 13.68 1.23
C TRP A 16 12.79 13.85 0.16
N ASP A 17 12.66 13.19 -1.00
CA ASP A 17 13.64 13.25 -2.11
C ASP A 17 13.22 14.16 -3.27
N SER A 18 12.06 14.82 -3.16
CA SER A 18 11.48 15.61 -4.24
C SER A 18 11.57 17.09 -3.91
N SER A 19 11.83 17.92 -4.93
CA SER A 19 11.79 19.38 -4.82
C SER A 19 10.37 19.95 -4.64
N VAL A 20 9.37 19.09 -4.45
CA VAL A 20 7.94 19.45 -4.41
C VAL A 20 7.43 19.33 -2.98
N SER A 21 6.73 20.36 -2.50
CA SER A 21 6.15 20.35 -1.16
C SER A 21 4.92 19.44 -1.07
N ALA A 22 4.66 18.90 0.13
CA ALA A 22 3.47 18.10 0.40
C ALA A 22 2.17 18.84 0.06
N GLU A 23 2.11 20.14 0.32
CA GLU A 23 0.97 21.01 -0.03
C GLU A 23 0.70 21.05 -1.54
N THR A 24 1.76 21.07 -2.34
CA THR A 24 1.66 21.06 -3.81
C THR A 24 1.09 19.74 -4.35
N LEU A 25 1.22 18.64 -3.59
CA LEU A 25 0.69 17.33 -3.95
C LEU A 25 -0.74 17.07 -3.46
N LEU A 26 -1.26 17.85 -2.50
CA LEU A 26 -2.64 17.70 -2.00
C LEU A 26 -3.68 17.69 -3.14
N PRO A 27 -3.63 18.61 -4.13
CA PRO A 27 -4.59 18.61 -5.24
C PRO A 27 -4.57 17.32 -6.07
N LEU A 28 -3.44 16.61 -6.14
CA LEU A 28 -3.33 15.32 -6.82
C LEU A 28 -4.07 14.22 -6.05
N VAL A 29 -4.02 14.26 -4.73
CA VAL A 29 -4.70 13.29 -3.86
C VAL A 29 -6.21 13.52 -3.88
N ASP A 30 -6.63 14.78 -3.78
CA ASP A 30 -8.04 15.16 -3.80
C ASP A 30 -8.69 14.98 -5.19
N GLY A 31 -7.89 14.91 -6.25
CA GLY A 31 -8.37 14.62 -7.61
C GLY A 31 -8.79 15.83 -8.41
N THR A 32 -8.47 17.01 -7.91
CA THR A 32 -8.64 18.28 -8.60
C THR A 32 -7.75 18.37 -9.84
N VAL A 33 -6.60 17.70 -9.83
CA VAL A 33 -5.61 17.72 -10.92
C VAL A 33 -4.99 16.33 -11.16
N SER A 34 -4.56 16.09 -12.39
CA SER A 34 -3.95 14.81 -12.81
C SER A 34 -2.41 14.80 -12.74
N SER A 35 -1.77 15.98 -12.78
CA SER A 35 -0.32 16.13 -12.66
C SER A 35 0.08 17.48 -12.05
N VAL A 36 1.03 17.48 -11.11
CA VAL A 36 1.61 18.69 -10.50
C VAL A 36 3.09 18.43 -10.17
N GLY A 37 3.96 19.41 -10.40
CA GLY A 37 5.36 19.35 -9.97
C GLY A 37 6.15 18.17 -10.56
N GLY A 38 5.79 17.73 -11.77
CA GLY A 38 6.41 16.56 -12.41
C GLY A 38 5.88 15.20 -11.89
N PHE A 39 5.00 15.19 -10.90
CA PHE A 39 4.29 13.98 -10.46
C PHE A 39 2.93 13.86 -11.14
N SER A 40 2.63 12.69 -11.67
CA SER A 40 1.26 12.31 -11.99
C SER A 40 0.57 11.73 -10.76
N ARG A 41 -0.77 11.79 -10.72
CA ARG A 41 -1.58 11.15 -9.68
C ARG A 41 -1.27 9.65 -9.57
N GLU A 42 -1.05 8.99 -10.70
CA GLU A 42 -0.67 7.56 -10.76
C GLU A 42 0.72 7.31 -10.13
N ALA A 43 1.71 8.14 -10.45
CA ALA A 43 3.05 8.02 -9.89
C ALA A 43 3.06 8.24 -8.38
N LEU A 44 2.27 9.21 -7.90
CA LEU A 44 2.08 9.44 -6.47
C LEU A 44 1.39 8.25 -5.79
N PHE A 45 0.36 7.69 -6.40
CA PHE A 45 -0.35 6.51 -5.86
C PHE A 45 0.55 5.28 -5.78
N LEU A 46 1.31 5.00 -6.84
CA LEU A 46 2.31 3.93 -6.86
C LEU A 46 3.32 4.10 -5.72
N ARG A 47 3.83 5.32 -5.54
CA ARG A 47 4.77 5.64 -4.47
C ARG A 47 4.15 5.45 -3.08
N SER A 48 2.88 5.80 -2.92
CA SER A 48 2.13 5.55 -1.69
C SER A 48 2.03 4.06 -1.38
N LEU A 49 1.75 3.19 -2.37
CA LEU A 49 1.66 1.74 -2.17
C LEU A 49 2.98 1.14 -1.66
N GLU A 50 4.12 1.66 -2.08
CA GLU A 50 5.42 1.10 -1.68
C GLU A 50 5.93 1.61 -0.33
N ARG A 51 5.52 2.82 0.08
CA ARG A 51 6.13 3.53 1.22
C ARG A 51 5.19 3.86 2.37
N VAL A 52 3.88 3.76 2.15
CA VAL A 52 2.87 4.14 3.15
C VAL A 52 2.16 2.89 3.65
N PRO A 53 2.00 2.72 4.97
CA PRO A 53 1.22 1.61 5.51
C PRO A 53 -0.25 1.73 5.10
N TRP A 54 -0.92 0.58 4.94
CA TRP A 54 -2.29 0.49 4.39
C TRP A 54 -3.31 1.46 5.03
N HIS A 55 -3.30 1.59 6.35
CA HIS A 55 -4.24 2.47 7.05
C HIS A 55 -4.07 3.95 6.66
N ASN A 56 -2.84 4.41 6.49
CA ASN A 56 -2.55 5.77 6.03
C ASN A 56 -2.88 5.96 4.55
N LEU A 57 -2.68 4.91 3.74
CA LEU A 57 -3.00 4.93 2.32
C LEU A 57 -4.52 5.12 2.12
N VAL A 58 -5.35 4.38 2.87
CA VAL A 58 -6.80 4.50 2.83
C VAL A 58 -7.25 5.91 3.25
N VAL A 59 -6.65 6.49 4.28
CA VAL A 59 -6.96 7.86 4.73
C VAL A 59 -6.54 8.89 3.68
N LEU A 60 -5.35 8.75 3.11
CA LEU A 60 -4.80 9.66 2.12
C LEU A 60 -5.72 9.75 0.88
N TRP A 61 -6.08 8.60 0.32
CA TRP A 61 -6.82 8.51 -0.94
C TRP A 61 -8.35 8.49 -0.78
N GLY A 62 -8.86 8.82 0.41
CA GLY A 62 -10.28 9.01 0.65
C GLY A 62 -11.08 7.71 0.61
N GLY A 63 -10.53 6.62 1.14
CA GLY A 63 -11.22 5.34 1.34
C GLY A 63 -10.68 4.18 0.49
N ALA A 64 -10.99 2.96 0.92
CA ALA A 64 -10.54 1.73 0.26
C ALA A 64 -11.11 1.58 -1.15
N GLU A 65 -12.35 2.04 -1.37
CA GLU A 65 -13.00 2.01 -2.68
C GLU A 65 -12.28 2.89 -3.71
N ASN A 66 -11.87 4.09 -3.31
CA ASN A 66 -11.11 4.99 -4.19
C ASN A 66 -9.73 4.41 -4.51
N CYS A 67 -9.07 3.77 -3.53
CA CYS A 67 -7.83 3.04 -3.77
C CYS A 67 -8.03 1.91 -4.79
N ALA A 68 -9.13 1.16 -4.68
CA ALA A 68 -9.46 0.08 -5.61
C ALA A 68 -9.70 0.60 -7.03
N LYS A 69 -10.29 1.79 -7.20
CA LYS A 69 -10.45 2.43 -8.52
C LYS A 69 -9.11 2.89 -9.12
N LEU A 70 -8.19 3.39 -8.29
CA LEU A 70 -6.88 3.88 -8.72
C LEU A 70 -5.88 2.74 -9.03
N TYR A 71 -6.11 1.54 -8.49
CA TYR A 71 -5.26 0.37 -8.72
C TYR A 71 -5.45 -0.23 -10.12
N THR A 72 -4.98 0.47 -11.15
CA THR A 72 -5.04 -0.01 -12.54
C THR A 72 -3.91 -0.98 -12.85
N GLU A 73 -4.04 -1.73 -13.96
CA GLU A 73 -2.97 -2.62 -14.46
C GLU A 73 -1.65 -1.86 -14.70
N LYS A 74 -1.71 -0.57 -15.04
CA LYS A 74 -0.54 0.29 -15.18
C LYS A 74 0.17 0.52 -13.85
N VAL A 75 -0.58 0.82 -12.78
CA VAL A 75 -0.03 0.98 -11.42
C VAL A 75 0.54 -0.35 -10.93
N ARG A 76 -0.20 -1.44 -11.13
CA ARG A 76 0.23 -2.79 -10.77
C ARG A 76 1.58 -3.18 -11.40
N ARG A 77 1.75 -2.93 -12.70
CA ARG A 77 3.03 -3.18 -13.41
C ARG A 77 4.17 -2.32 -12.89
N GLY A 78 3.86 -1.12 -12.39
CA GLY A 78 4.84 -0.20 -11.86
C GLY A 78 5.36 -0.57 -10.46
N LEU A 79 4.64 -1.39 -9.68
CA LEU A 79 5.14 -1.92 -8.41
C LEU A 79 6.41 -2.74 -8.65
N ARG A 80 7.50 -2.45 -7.94
CA ARG A 80 8.79 -3.13 -8.20
C ARG A 80 8.91 -4.52 -7.57
N ASN A 81 8.20 -4.75 -6.48
CA ASN A 81 8.30 -5.98 -5.70
C ASN A 81 7.09 -6.90 -5.97
N ASP A 82 7.36 -8.14 -6.35
CA ASP A 82 6.34 -9.16 -6.60
C ASP A 82 5.50 -9.50 -5.36
N ASP A 83 6.08 -9.42 -4.16
CA ASP A 83 5.33 -9.63 -2.91
C ASP A 83 4.29 -8.54 -2.70
N PHE A 84 4.63 -7.28 -3.02
CA PHE A 84 3.67 -6.17 -2.94
C PHE A 84 2.58 -6.33 -4.00
N ARG A 85 2.93 -6.73 -5.23
CA ARG A 85 1.94 -7.03 -6.28
C ARG A 85 0.96 -8.10 -5.81
N GLN A 86 1.43 -9.23 -5.29
CA GLN A 86 0.54 -10.30 -4.80
C GLN A 86 -0.36 -9.83 -3.65
N LYS A 87 0.18 -9.09 -2.68
CA LYS A 87 -0.59 -8.57 -1.54
C LYS A 87 -1.69 -7.60 -2.00
N TYR A 88 -1.37 -6.68 -2.90
CA TYR A 88 -2.33 -5.71 -3.39
C TYR A 88 -3.32 -6.30 -4.39
N ASP A 89 -2.90 -7.24 -5.25
CA ASP A 89 -3.81 -8.00 -6.12
C ASP A 89 -4.88 -8.73 -5.28
N PHE A 90 -4.45 -9.36 -4.19
CA PHE A 90 -5.37 -9.99 -3.24
C PHE A 90 -6.31 -8.98 -2.56
N ALA A 91 -5.75 -7.91 -1.98
CA ALA A 91 -6.53 -6.91 -1.25
C ALA A 91 -7.55 -6.19 -2.16
N PHE A 92 -7.12 -5.74 -3.33
CA PHE A 92 -8.00 -5.03 -4.28
C PHE A 92 -8.96 -5.97 -4.99
N GLY A 93 -8.58 -7.23 -5.25
CA GLY A 93 -9.50 -8.23 -5.78
C GLY A 93 -10.65 -8.51 -4.80
N ILE A 94 -10.39 -8.61 -3.49
CA ILE A 94 -11.44 -8.70 -2.46
C ILE A 94 -12.35 -7.47 -2.51
N LEU A 95 -11.76 -6.26 -2.53
CA LEU A 95 -12.54 -5.01 -2.54
C LEU A 95 -13.42 -4.86 -3.80
N ARG A 96 -13.07 -5.52 -4.90
CA ARG A 96 -13.84 -5.54 -6.15
C ARG A 96 -14.82 -6.71 -6.24
N GLY A 97 -14.78 -7.65 -5.30
CA GLY A 97 -15.57 -8.89 -5.37
C GLY A 97 -15.08 -9.88 -6.44
N GLU A 98 -13.82 -9.75 -6.87
CA GLU A 98 -13.21 -10.66 -7.83
C GLU A 98 -12.78 -11.98 -7.15
N PRO A 99 -12.82 -13.12 -7.86
CA PRO A 99 -12.30 -14.38 -7.35
C PRO A 99 -10.77 -14.29 -7.22
N VAL A 100 -10.30 -14.10 -5.99
CA VAL A 100 -8.86 -14.03 -5.68
C VAL A 100 -8.32 -15.41 -5.32
N GLN A 101 -7.07 -15.68 -5.69
CA GLN A 101 -6.36 -16.81 -5.09
C GLN A 101 -6.25 -16.55 -3.58
N ALA A 102 -6.65 -17.55 -2.79
CA ALA A 102 -6.48 -17.48 -1.35
C ALA A 102 -5.02 -17.11 -1.05
N PRO A 103 -4.76 -16.19 -0.11
CA PRO A 103 -3.41 -15.81 0.19
C PRO A 103 -2.72 -17.10 0.67
N ARG A 104 -1.47 -17.34 0.23
CA ARG A 104 -0.68 -18.53 0.62
C ARG A 104 -0.32 -18.51 2.13
N TRP A 105 -1.30 -18.36 3.00
CA TRP A 105 -1.30 -18.84 4.38
C TRP A 105 -1.40 -20.38 4.43
N GLY A 106 -1.11 -21.06 3.32
CA GLY A 106 -1.02 -22.51 3.20
C GLY A 106 0.31 -23.03 3.72
N SER A 107 0.37 -24.36 3.87
CA SER A 107 1.38 -25.12 4.64
C SER A 107 2.82 -24.62 4.55
N GLU A 108 3.30 -24.15 3.40
CA GLU A 108 4.67 -23.64 3.21
C GLU A 108 5.03 -22.48 4.17
N TYR A 109 4.11 -21.53 4.40
CA TYR A 109 4.38 -20.41 5.32
C TYR A 109 4.31 -20.89 6.78
N CYS A 110 3.36 -21.78 7.09
CA CYS A 110 3.27 -22.43 8.40
C CYS A 110 4.49 -23.32 8.69
N GLU A 111 5.05 -24.00 7.68
CA GLU A 111 6.27 -24.79 7.76
C GLU A 111 7.49 -23.90 7.97
N LYS A 112 7.60 -22.79 7.22
CA LYS A 112 8.64 -21.78 7.48
C LYS A 112 8.56 -21.27 8.92
N LEU A 113 7.38 -20.92 9.42
CA LEU A 113 7.20 -20.47 10.80
C LEU A 113 7.49 -21.56 11.85
N ARG A 114 7.18 -22.83 11.56
CA ARG A 114 7.54 -23.96 12.44
C ARG A 114 9.05 -24.06 12.67
N HIS A 115 9.86 -23.73 11.67
CA HIS A 115 11.32 -23.74 11.81
C HIS A 115 11.86 -22.51 12.55
N THR A 116 11.17 -21.37 12.50
CA THR A 116 11.69 -20.12 13.07
C THR A 116 11.22 -19.84 14.50
N PHE A 117 10.09 -20.40 14.93
CA PHE A 117 9.51 -20.14 16.25
C PHE A 117 9.44 -21.42 17.11
N VAL A 118 10.49 -21.64 17.91
CA VAL A 118 10.41 -22.28 19.25
C VAL A 118 10.04 -23.79 19.26
N SER A 119 10.63 -24.62 18.39
CA SER A 119 10.56 -26.08 18.56
C SER A 119 11.50 -26.63 19.64
N ASP A 120 12.60 -25.93 19.97
CA ASP A 120 13.63 -26.46 20.88
C ASP A 120 13.31 -26.33 22.38
N ARG A 121 12.24 -25.60 22.76
CA ARG A 121 11.90 -25.42 24.18
C ARG A 121 11.12 -26.60 24.77
N TRP A 122 10.41 -27.36 23.94
CA TRP A 122 9.51 -28.44 24.39
C TRP A 122 10.12 -29.85 24.31
N ASN A 123 11.26 -30.02 23.63
CA ASN A 123 11.94 -31.32 23.47
C ASN A 123 13.04 -31.60 24.51
N ARG A 124 13.06 -30.87 25.63
CA ARG A 124 13.88 -31.22 26.80
C ARG A 124 12.99 -31.95 27.81
N ALA A 125 12.66 -33.20 27.51
CA ALA A 125 12.14 -34.17 28.46
C ALA A 125 13.25 -35.16 28.79
#